data_AF-A0A965SDW5-F1
#
_entry.id   AF-A0A965SDW5-F1
#
_cell.length_a   1.000
_cell.length_b   1.000
_cell.length_c   1.000
_cell.angle_alpha   90.00
_cell.angle_beta   90.00
_cell.angle_gamma   90.00
#
_symmetry.space_group_name_H-M   'P 1'
#
loop_
_entity.id
_entity.type
_entity.pdbx_description
1 polymer ?
#
loop_
_entity_poly.entity_id
_entity_poly.type
_entity_poly.pdbx_seq_one_letter_code
_entity_poly.pdbx_strand_id
1 'polypeptide(L)' 'MGTTSIVLFVYCCILAGFMLFIGMSKIPQGVRQSWAPEDLEAMQRELDFWRCVGQIVLMILSFLVMIWLLID' A
#
# COMPACT_ATOMS: atom_id res chain seq x y z
N MET A 1 2.80 -17.07 -22.05
CA MET A 1 4.22 -16.98 -21.57
C MET A 1 4.73 -15.54 -21.43
N GLY A 2 4.73 -14.71 -22.48
CA GLY A 2 5.20 -13.32 -22.37
C GLY A 2 4.28 -12.37 -21.57
N THR A 3 2.97 -12.48 -21.79
CA THR A 3 1.93 -11.68 -21.11
C THR A 3 1.87 -11.94 -19.61
N THR A 4 1.87 -13.21 -19.21
CA THR A 4 1.90 -13.67 -17.80
C THR A 4 3.08 -13.08 -17.03
N SER A 5 4.27 -13.07 -17.66
CA SER A 5 5.49 -12.51 -17.06
C SER A 5 5.39 -10.99 -16.85
N ILE A 6 4.80 -10.27 -17.80
CA ILE A 6 4.59 -8.81 -17.69
C ILE A 6 3.59 -8.49 -16.57
N VAL A 7 2.49 -9.24 -16.46
CA VAL A 7 1.47 -9.05 -15.41
C VAL A 7 2.07 -9.28 -14.02
N LEU A 8 2.85 -10.36 -13.85
CA LEU A 8 3.54 -10.64 -12.59
C LEU A 8 4.57 -9.58 -12.24
N PHE A 9 5.33 -9.08 -13.22
CA PHE A 9 6.30 -8.00 -13.00
C PHE A 9 5.62 -6.73 -12.51
N VAL A 10 4.55 -6.29 -13.19
CA VAL A 10 3.77 -5.10 -12.79
C VAL A 10 3.17 -5.28 -11.39
N TYR A 11 2.61 -6.46 -11.10
CA TYR A 11 2.08 -6.78 -9.78
C TYR A 11 3.16 -6.66 -8.69
N CYS A 12 4.34 -7.24 -8.91
CA CYS A 12 5.47 -7.14 -7.98
C CYS A 12 5.92 -5.69 -7.75
N CYS A 13 5.95 -4.86 -8.80
CA CYS A 13 6.26 -3.44 -8.66
C CYS A 13 5.25 -2.70 -7.78
N ILE A 14 3.96 -2.96 -7.96
CA ILE A 14 2.89 -2.35 -7.15
C ILE A 14 3.02 -2.79 -5.68
N LEU A 15 3.27 -4.09 -5.45
CA LEU A 15 3.45 -4.65 -4.11
C LEU A 15 4.65 -4.02 -3.39
N ALA A 16 5.79 -3.90 -4.08
CA ALA A 16 7.00 -3.27 -3.54
C ALA A 16 6.77 -1.79 -3.22
N GLY A 17 6.11 -1.04 -4.11
CA GLY A 17 5.76 0.36 -3.88
C GLY A 17 4.87 0.53 -2.65
N PHE A 18 3.90 -0.36 -2.44
CA PHE A 18 3.03 -0.31 -1.27
C PHE A 18 3.74 -0.65 0.04
N MET A 19 4.64 -1.64 0.03
CA MET A 19 5.48 -1.97 1.20
C MET A 19 6.33 -0.76 1.62
N LEU A 20 6.91 -0.05 0.65
CA LEU A 20 7.67 1.18 0.90
C LEU A 20 6.77 2.30 1.44
N PHE A 21 5.58 2.48 0.89
CA PHE A 21 4.61 3.46 1.38
C PHE A 21 4.25 3.21 2.85
N ILE A 22 3.92 1.97 3.23
CA ILE A 22 3.65 1.60 4.63
C ILE A 22 4.87 1.84 5.54
N GLY A 23 6.07 1.55 5.04
CA GLY A 23 7.31 1.75 5.79
C GLY A 23 7.55 3.23 6.11
N MET A 24 7.29 4.10 5.15
CA MET A 24 7.50 5.55 5.23
C MET A 24 6.34 6.29 5.91
N SER A 25 5.15 5.70 5.95
CA SER A 25 3.96 6.33 6.51
C SER A 25 3.99 6.39 8.05
N LYS A 26 5.02 5.86 8.72
CA LYS A 26 5.20 6.09 10.16
C LYS A 26 5.67 7.53 10.39
N ILE A 27 4.92 8.30 11.18
CA ILE A 27 5.31 9.65 11.59
C ILE A 27 6.69 9.57 12.30
N PRO A 28 7.73 10.26 11.79
CA PRO A 28 9.04 10.25 12.42
C PRO A 28 8.92 10.83 13.83
N GLN A 29 9.53 10.15 14.82
CA GLN A 29 9.40 10.51 16.24
C GLN A 29 9.80 11.97 16.54
N GLY A 30 10.71 12.57 15.75
CA GLY A 30 11.11 13.96 15.88
C GLY A 30 10.04 14.99 15.47
N VAL A 31 9.15 14.65 14.53
CA VAL A 31 8.04 15.54 14.11
C VAL A 31 6.94 15.57 15.17
N ARG A 32 6.79 14.46 15.91
CA ARG A 32 5.81 14.29 16.98
C ARG A 32 6.00 15.24 18.17
N GLN A 33 7.20 15.80 18.36
CA GLN A 33 7.48 16.76 19.43
C GLN A 33 7.11 18.22 19.08
N SER A 34 6.95 18.53 17.80
CA SER A 34 6.71 19.91 17.33
C SER A 34 5.24 20.23 17.07
N TRP A 35 4.38 19.22 16.96
CA TRP A 35 3.00 19.37 16.53
C TRP A 35 2.04 19.21 17.71
N ALA A 36 0.90 19.91 17.66
CA ALA A 36 -0.14 19.73 18.66
C ALA A 36 -0.65 18.28 18.62
N PRO A 37 -1.00 17.69 19.78
CA PRO A 37 -1.44 16.29 19.85
C PRO A 37 -2.70 16.02 19.00
N GLU A 38 -3.59 17.01 18.86
CA GLU A 38 -4.81 16.91 18.04
C GLU A 38 -4.49 16.77 16.54
N ASP A 39 -3.52 17.53 16.03
CA ASP A 39 -3.10 17.46 14.63
C ASP A 39 -2.40 16.13 14.31
N LEU A 40 -1.64 15.60 15.27
CA LEU A 40 -0.99 14.30 15.16
C LEU A 40 -2.00 13.16 15.09
N GLU A 41 -3.08 13.22 15.87
CA GLU A 41 -4.15 12.23 15.83
C GLU A 41 -4.94 12.30 14.51
N ALA A 42 -5.20 13.50 13.99
CA ALA A 42 -5.85 13.70 12.70
C ALA A 42 -5.00 13.14 11.55
N MET A 43 -3.71 13.49 11.52
CA MET A 43 -2.77 13.02 10.50
C MET A 43 -2.59 11.51 10.56
N GLN A 44 -2.53 10.93 11.76
CA GLN A 44 -2.42 9.49 11.94
C GLN A 44 -3.68 8.75 11.49
N ARG A 45 -4.88 9.28 11.75
CA ARG A 45 -6.15 8.72 11.21
C ARG A 45 -6.18 8.75 9.70
N GLU A 46 -5.77 9.86 9.09
CA GLU A 46 -5.76 9.98 7.63
C GLU A 46 -4.82 8.94 7.02
N LEU A 47 -3.66 8.77 7.64
CA LEU A 47 -2.64 7.84 7.20
C LEU A 47 -3.07 6.37 7.40
N ASP A 48 -3.74 6.05 8.50
CA ASP A 48 -4.36 4.74 8.73
C ASP A 48 -5.50 4.46 7.75
N PHE A 49 -6.28 5.48 7.39
CA PHE A 49 -7.32 5.39 6.36
C PHE A 49 -6.71 5.04 5.00
N TRP A 50 -5.69 5.80 4.54
CA TRP A 50 -5.00 5.52 3.28
C TRP A 50 -4.35 4.14 3.25
N ARG A 51 -3.80 3.70 4.39
CA ARG A 51 -3.24 2.36 4.54
C ARG A 51 -4.31 1.27 4.39
N CYS A 52 -5.47 1.46 5.00
CA CYS A 52 -6.62 0.55 4.87
C CYS A 52 -7.10 0.47 3.41
N VAL A 53 -7.31 1.62 2.78
CA VAL A 53 -7.72 1.70 1.35
C VAL A 53 -6.70 0.98 0.46
N GLY A 54 -5.41 1.24 0.65
CA GLY A 54 -4.37 0.58 -0.13
C GLY A 54 -4.30 -0.94 0.08
N GLN A 55 -4.55 -1.43 1.30
CA GLN A 55 -4.65 -2.87 1.59
C GLN A 55 -5.83 -3.52 0.85
N ILE A 56 -7.00 -2.88 0.86
CA ILE A 56 -8.18 -3.37 0.13
C ILE A 56 -7.91 -3.43 -1.38
N VAL A 57 -7.31 -2.38 -1.94
CA VAL A 57 -6.95 -2.33 -3.36
C VAL A 57 -5.98 -3.47 -3.71
N LEU A 58 -4.96 -3.69 -2.88
CA LEU A 58 -4.00 -4.79 -3.08
C LEU A 58 -4.64 -6.17 -3.00
N MET A 59 -5.59 -6.36 -2.09
CA MET A 59 -6.32 -7.62 -1.97
C MET A 59 -7.12 -7.92 -3.25
N ILE A 60 -7.85 -6.92 -3.77
CA ILE A 60 -8.59 -7.03 -5.03
C ILE A 60 -7.63 -7.33 -6.19
N LEU A 61 -6.52 -6.59 -6.28
CA LEU A 61 -5.55 -6.73 -7.36
C LEU A 61 -4.88 -8.11 -7.33
N SER A 62 -4.58 -8.63 -6.14
CA SER A 62 -4.05 -9.99 -5.96
C SER A 62 -5.06 -11.06 -6.40
N PHE A 63 -6.34 -10.86 -6.09
CA PHE A 63 -7.40 -11.77 -6.51
C PHE A 63 -7.58 -11.78 -8.04
N LEU A 64 -7.52 -10.60 -8.67
CA LEU A 64 -7.58 -10.48 -10.13
C LEU A 64 -6.39 -11.17 -10.82
N VAL A 65 -5.17 -10.98 -10.29
CA VAL A 65 -3.97 -11.66 -10.80
C VAL A 65 -4.09 -13.18 -10.64
N MET A 66 -4.62 -13.67 -9.51
CA MET A 66 -4.86 -15.10 -9.29
C MET A 66 -5.87 -15.67 -10.29
N ILE A 67 -7.00 -14.99 -10.52
CA ILE A 67 -7.98 -15.40 -11.54
C ILE A 67 -7.35 -15.42 -12.93
N TRP A 68 -6.56 -14.40 -13.27
CA TRP A 68 -5.85 -14.33 -14.54
C TRP A 68 -4.94 -15.55 -14.74
N LEU A 69 -4.13 -15.90 -13.73
CA LEU A 69 -3.24 -17.06 -13.76
C LEU A 69 -3.96 -18.41 -13.80
N LEU A 70 -5.25 -18.46 -13.43
CA LEU A 70 -6.05 -19.68 -13.50
C LEU A 70 -6.63 -19.91 -14.91
N ILE A 71 -6.83 -18.82 -15.66
CA ILE A 71 -7.46 -18.83 -16.99
C ILE A 71 -6.41 -18.88 -18.11
N ASP A 72 -5.23 -18.31 -17.89
CA ASP A 72 -4.05 -18.35 -18.79
C ASP A 72 -3.32 -19.70 -18.74
#